data_AF-V4LPI3-F1
#
_entry.id   AF-V4LPI3-F1
#
_cell.length_a   1.000
_cell.length_b   1.000
_cell.length_c   1.000
_cell.angle_alpha   90.00
_cell.angle_beta   90.00
_cell.angle_gamma   90.00
#
_symmetry.space_group_name_H-M   'P 1'
#
loop_
_entity.id
_entity.type
_entity.pdbx_description
1 polymer ?
#
loop_
_entity_poly.entity_id
_entity_poly.type
_entity_poly.pdbx_seq_one_letter_code
_entity_poly.pdbx_strand_id
1 'polypeptide(L)'
;MTASCSPDLHIHVKGVPFHLHKEVLAKRSAKVSILLERNEIDELRYILRDLEAEPATFELIAGFCYGDEVKFSSDNIVSVLCVAYYLGMNEEHSSDNLLSKASKFLETRVLPCWNETVNALRSGDKSLDKLADVGLVDLFFDSLIGKASYDPRILGEPIKNGEETNDYRPNPRRRLFTIDWKSEDLITVPLRLYEPLMIRAMKSRSIPIEYIVSSSFKYAKKWVFDGEESISGQRRKAIEAVERLLPHQRGLVSCEFLFESLKHSIWLEASSQCRNGFEIRISKQLDLAKPTDLKILSRGYGEKGESFEDIELVKTVVKSFYGNYTSEDTEDVSHFLRVAKLLEEFLFLAACEDSLKLEAFVELAEITVATSQGVLRYSDGIYKAIDVFLKSHRYLTESEKMEACKVLDCKKLSQEGCERAAKNQRLPLRIVVQVLFVSQLQIRDTVAKEIKGIEETEEQEEEIGVSSDEDEMEKMSNKLLGLEIENHECVVHRWKKTKKKSSVWREVKRKFGCLTSSSSSSADACTCDVKRKKKKKFHHPYK
;
A
#
# COMPACT_ATOMS: atom_id res chain seq x y z
N MET A 1 -40.15 37.83 -43.33
CA MET A 1 -40.09 37.53 -44.79
C MET A 1 -38.91 36.59 -45.01
N THR A 2 -39.16 35.40 -45.55
CA THR A 2 -38.16 34.34 -45.71
C THR A 2 -37.40 34.52 -47.02
N ALA A 3 -36.26 35.20 -46.97
CA ALA A 3 -35.26 35.06 -48.02
C ALA A 3 -34.55 33.71 -47.82
N SER A 4 -34.68 32.80 -48.78
CA SER A 4 -33.85 31.59 -48.84
C SER A 4 -32.43 32.01 -49.21
N CYS A 5 -31.66 32.43 -48.21
CA CYS A 5 -30.25 32.70 -48.38
C CYS A 5 -29.52 31.36 -48.56
N SER A 6 -28.60 31.28 -49.50
CA SER A 6 -27.68 30.15 -49.59
C SER A 6 -26.65 30.24 -48.45
N PRO A 7 -26.33 29.15 -47.73
CA PRO A 7 -25.35 29.18 -46.66
C PRO A 7 -23.99 29.68 -47.18
N ASP A 8 -23.45 30.72 -46.56
CA ASP A 8 -22.28 31.47 -47.03
C ASP A 8 -20.98 31.10 -46.31
N LEU A 9 -21.06 30.13 -45.38
CA LEU A 9 -19.95 29.51 -44.68
C LEU A 9 -20.03 27.98 -44.82
N HIS A 10 -18.91 27.37 -45.23
CA HIS A 10 -18.76 25.93 -45.32
C HIS A 10 -17.52 25.52 -44.52
N ILE A 11 -17.69 24.60 -43.59
CA ILE A 11 -16.63 24.05 -42.74
C ILE A 11 -16.80 22.54 -42.60
N HIS A 12 -15.74 21.84 -42.20
CA HIS A 12 -15.78 20.41 -41.91
C HIS A 12 -15.27 20.18 -40.50
N VAL A 13 -16.13 19.71 -39.59
CA VAL A 13 -15.77 19.39 -38.19
C VAL A 13 -15.56 17.88 -38.10
N LYS A 14 -14.32 17.44 -37.84
CA LYS A 14 -13.91 16.03 -37.84
C LYS A 14 -14.40 15.22 -39.07
N GLY A 15 -14.42 15.87 -40.24
CA GLY A 15 -14.85 15.28 -41.51
C GLY A 15 -16.34 15.42 -41.85
N VAL A 16 -17.18 15.84 -40.90
CA VAL A 16 -18.62 16.11 -41.15
C VAL A 16 -18.79 17.53 -41.73
N PRO A 17 -19.43 17.68 -42.91
CA PRO A 17 -19.66 19.00 -43.51
C PRO A 17 -20.79 19.76 -42.81
N PHE A 18 -20.56 21.05 -42.55
CA PHE A 18 -21.57 21.98 -42.04
C PHE A 18 -21.72 23.18 -42.98
N HIS A 19 -22.96 23.48 -43.33
CA HIS A 19 -23.34 24.62 -44.17
C HIS A 19 -24.05 25.65 -43.29
N LEU A 20 -23.41 26.80 -43.07
CA LEU A 20 -23.79 27.78 -42.05
C LEU A 20 -23.94 29.18 -42.64
N HIS A 21 -24.62 30.05 -41.89
CA HIS A 21 -24.76 31.47 -42.21
C HIS A 21 -23.92 32.32 -41.26
N LYS A 22 -22.98 33.10 -41.77
CA LYS A 22 -22.03 33.90 -40.97
C LYS A 22 -22.74 34.83 -39.99
N GLU A 23 -23.71 35.60 -40.48
CA GLU A 23 -24.49 36.56 -39.68
C GLU A 23 -25.33 35.90 -38.58
N VAL A 24 -25.75 34.64 -38.75
CA VAL A 24 -26.55 33.92 -37.75
C VAL A 24 -25.67 33.53 -36.57
N LEU A 25 -24.45 33.04 -36.83
CA LEU A 25 -23.46 32.76 -35.80
C LEU A 25 -23.01 34.05 -35.09
N ALA A 26 -22.79 35.13 -35.85
CA ALA A 26 -22.36 36.43 -35.33
C ALA A 26 -23.34 37.03 -34.31
N LYS A 27 -24.66 36.84 -34.50
CA LYS A 27 -25.69 37.32 -33.55
C LYS A 27 -25.60 36.69 -32.16
N ARG A 28 -24.93 35.54 -32.01
CA ARG A 28 -24.81 34.81 -30.73
C ARG A 28 -23.37 34.68 -30.22
N SER A 29 -22.36 34.80 -31.08
CA SER A 29 -20.95 34.73 -30.70
C SER A 29 -20.22 36.05 -30.93
N ALA A 30 -19.69 36.64 -29.84
CA ALA A 30 -18.85 37.83 -29.90
C ALA A 30 -17.61 37.61 -30.76
N LYS A 31 -16.95 36.45 -30.62
CA LYS A 31 -15.73 36.13 -31.36
C LYS A 31 -15.99 36.03 -32.87
N VAL A 32 -17.12 35.47 -33.28
CA VAL A 32 -17.52 35.44 -34.69
C VAL A 32 -17.85 36.85 -35.20
N SER A 33 -18.54 37.69 -34.41
CA SER A 33 -18.82 39.09 -34.80
C SER A 33 -17.53 39.86 -35.10
N ILE A 34 -16.57 39.82 -34.17
CA ILE A 34 -15.27 40.53 -34.30
C ILE A 34 -14.50 40.07 -35.55
N LEU A 35 -14.46 38.77 -35.84
CA LEU A 35 -13.77 38.23 -37.02
C LEU A 35 -14.45 38.63 -38.34
N LEU A 36 -15.78 38.76 -38.35
CA LEU A 36 -16.52 39.24 -39.53
C LEU A 36 -16.35 40.75 -39.72
N GLU A 37 -16.36 41.54 -38.65
CA GLU A 37 -16.10 42.99 -38.68
C GLU A 37 -14.70 43.30 -39.23
N ARG A 38 -13.71 42.44 -38.94
CA ARG A 38 -12.35 42.50 -39.49
C ARG A 38 -12.19 41.85 -40.87
N ASN A 39 -13.22 41.19 -41.38
CA ASN A 39 -13.21 40.41 -42.63
C ASN A 39 -12.20 39.23 -42.63
N GLU A 40 -11.86 38.69 -41.45
CA GLU A 40 -10.89 37.61 -41.21
C GLU A 40 -11.55 36.21 -41.40
N ILE A 41 -12.18 35.99 -42.56
CA ILE A 41 -13.03 34.81 -42.84
C ILE A 41 -12.26 33.48 -42.79
N ASP A 42 -10.99 33.46 -43.20
CA ASP A 42 -10.18 32.24 -43.15
C ASP A 42 -9.71 31.90 -41.73
N GLU A 43 -9.52 32.90 -40.87
CA GLU A 43 -9.27 32.69 -39.44
C GLU A 43 -10.54 32.16 -38.74
N LEU A 44 -11.73 32.70 -39.07
CA LEU A 44 -13.02 32.14 -38.63
C LEU A 44 -13.16 30.65 -39.03
N ARG A 45 -12.81 30.30 -40.28
CA ARG A 45 -12.83 28.91 -40.77
C ARG A 45 -11.78 28.03 -40.13
N TYR A 46 -10.65 28.58 -39.66
CA TYR A 46 -9.63 27.85 -38.91
C TYR A 46 -10.14 27.58 -37.50
N ILE A 47 -10.57 28.64 -36.80
CA ILE A 47 -11.07 28.58 -35.43
C ILE A 47 -12.22 27.58 -35.29
N LEU A 48 -13.22 27.61 -36.18
CA LEU A 48 -14.34 26.68 -36.13
C LEU A 48 -13.97 25.22 -36.46
N ARG A 49 -12.79 24.99 -37.06
CA ARG A 49 -12.23 23.65 -37.31
C ARG A 49 -11.31 23.15 -36.19
N ASP A 50 -10.64 24.06 -35.48
CA ASP A 50 -9.80 23.76 -34.30
C ASP A 50 -10.61 23.52 -33.01
N LEU A 51 -11.92 23.79 -33.05
CA LEU A 51 -12.86 23.30 -32.04
C LEU A 51 -12.82 21.77 -31.98
N GLU A 52 -12.18 21.22 -30.95
CA GLU A 52 -12.11 19.78 -30.68
C GLU A 52 -13.45 19.15 -30.23
N ALA A 53 -14.54 19.90 -30.36
CA ALA A 53 -15.91 19.44 -30.19
C ALA A 53 -16.19 18.21 -31.06
N GLU A 54 -17.04 17.30 -30.57
CA GLU A 54 -17.62 16.28 -31.44
C GLU A 54 -18.66 16.93 -32.38
N PRO A 55 -18.88 16.39 -33.60
CA PRO A 55 -19.82 16.98 -34.56
C PRO A 55 -21.22 17.17 -33.98
N ALA A 56 -21.70 16.25 -33.14
CA ALA A 56 -22.97 16.36 -32.43
C ALA A 56 -23.02 17.53 -31.42
N THR A 57 -21.91 17.83 -30.75
CA THR A 57 -21.80 19.03 -29.89
C THR A 57 -21.84 20.29 -30.74
N PHE A 58 -21.13 20.32 -31.86
CA PHE A 58 -21.11 21.47 -32.76
C PHE A 58 -22.50 21.70 -33.40
N GLU A 59 -23.22 20.65 -33.76
CA GLU A 59 -24.59 20.70 -34.27
C GLU A 59 -25.56 21.36 -33.28
N LEU A 60 -25.51 20.99 -32.00
CA LEU A 60 -26.32 21.63 -30.94
C LEU A 60 -26.04 23.14 -30.82
N ILE A 61 -24.77 23.55 -30.94
CA ILE A 61 -24.35 24.96 -30.86
C ILE A 61 -24.76 25.72 -32.12
N ALA A 62 -24.64 25.10 -33.30
CA ALA A 62 -25.10 25.69 -34.55
C ALA A 62 -26.63 25.87 -34.55
N GLY A 63 -27.40 24.85 -34.15
CA GLY A 63 -28.86 24.92 -34.02
C GLY A 63 -29.31 26.02 -33.06
N PHE A 64 -28.64 26.17 -31.91
CA PHE A 64 -28.89 27.29 -30.99
C PHE A 64 -28.78 28.67 -31.67
N CYS A 65 -27.77 28.85 -32.53
CA CYS A 65 -27.61 30.10 -33.29
C CYS A 65 -28.78 30.34 -34.27
N TYR A 66 -29.37 29.29 -34.84
CA TYR A 66 -30.60 29.37 -35.65
C TYR A 66 -31.88 29.54 -34.82
N GLY A 67 -31.82 29.31 -33.50
CA GLY A 67 -32.95 29.45 -32.58
C GLY A 67 -33.52 28.14 -32.03
N ASP A 68 -32.87 27.00 -32.28
CA ASP A 68 -33.30 25.70 -31.76
C ASP A 68 -33.06 25.57 -30.24
N GLU A 69 -33.91 24.78 -29.57
CA GLU A 69 -33.72 24.44 -28.16
C GLU A 69 -32.59 23.41 -27.96
N VAL A 70 -31.60 23.77 -27.13
CA VAL A 70 -30.47 22.88 -26.81
C VAL A 70 -30.86 21.84 -25.77
N LYS A 71 -30.73 20.58 -26.15
CA LYS A 71 -30.91 19.43 -25.24
C LYS A 71 -29.61 19.13 -24.50
N PHE A 72 -29.45 19.75 -23.32
CA PHE A 72 -28.32 19.47 -22.43
C PHE A 72 -28.41 18.07 -21.80
N SER A 73 -27.26 17.40 -21.66
CA SER A 73 -27.08 16.14 -20.93
C SER A 73 -25.71 16.16 -20.22
N SER A 74 -25.47 15.23 -19.27
CA SER A 74 -24.13 15.10 -18.69
C SER A 74 -23.06 14.78 -19.73
N ASP A 75 -23.38 13.98 -20.75
CA ASP A 75 -22.43 13.65 -21.83
C ASP A 75 -21.94 14.88 -22.61
N ASN A 76 -22.80 15.88 -22.85
CA ASN A 76 -22.51 17.01 -23.74
C ASN A 76 -22.18 18.33 -23.02
N ILE A 77 -22.57 18.48 -21.75
CA ILE A 77 -22.56 19.79 -21.07
C ILE A 77 -21.17 20.44 -20.99
N VAL A 78 -20.13 19.67 -20.70
CA VAL A 78 -18.75 20.18 -20.59
C VAL A 78 -18.28 20.69 -21.95
N SER A 79 -18.44 19.90 -23.00
CA SER A 79 -18.05 20.28 -24.36
C SER A 79 -18.83 21.50 -24.87
N VAL A 80 -20.13 21.61 -24.56
CA VAL A 80 -20.94 22.80 -24.90
C VAL A 80 -20.44 24.03 -24.15
N LEU A 81 -20.18 23.93 -22.84
CA LEU A 81 -19.61 25.02 -22.04
C LEU A 81 -18.26 25.49 -22.58
N CYS A 82 -17.37 24.55 -22.89
CA CYS A 82 -16.03 24.87 -23.39
C CYS A 82 -16.09 25.68 -24.69
N VAL A 83 -16.93 25.25 -25.65
CA VAL A 83 -17.08 25.95 -26.94
C VAL A 83 -17.85 27.27 -26.78
N ALA A 84 -18.92 27.31 -25.99
CA ALA A 84 -19.69 28.54 -25.74
C ALA A 84 -18.84 29.63 -25.06
N TYR A 85 -17.99 29.25 -24.11
CA TYR A 85 -17.01 30.14 -23.49
C TYR A 85 -15.98 30.65 -24.52
N TYR A 86 -15.35 29.73 -25.25
CA TYR A 86 -14.32 30.04 -26.23
C TYR A 86 -14.81 30.92 -27.40
N LEU A 87 -16.08 30.78 -27.79
CA LEU A 87 -16.74 31.61 -28.80
C LEU A 87 -17.32 32.93 -28.25
N GLY A 88 -17.24 33.19 -26.94
CA GLY A 88 -17.81 34.39 -26.32
C GLY A 88 -19.33 34.45 -26.46
N MET A 89 -20.03 33.33 -26.23
CA MET A 89 -21.49 33.23 -26.28
C MET A 89 -22.11 33.56 -24.91
N ASN A 90 -21.77 34.73 -24.37
CA ASN A 90 -22.18 35.22 -23.05
C ASN A 90 -23.33 36.27 -23.13
N GLU A 91 -23.81 36.72 -21.97
CA GLU A 91 -24.88 37.72 -21.85
C GLU A 91 -24.47 39.14 -22.27
N GLU A 92 -23.16 39.43 -22.34
CA GLU A 92 -22.65 40.74 -22.77
C GLU A 92 -22.90 40.97 -24.27
N HIS A 93 -22.86 39.88 -25.05
CA HIS A 93 -23.05 39.90 -26.51
C HIS A 93 -24.52 39.73 -26.94
N SER A 94 -25.27 38.89 -26.23
CA SER A 94 -26.64 38.54 -26.58
C SER A 94 -27.40 38.14 -25.33
N SER A 95 -28.66 38.53 -25.17
CA SER A 95 -29.45 38.08 -24.02
C SER A 95 -29.89 36.62 -24.17
N ASP A 96 -29.95 35.92 -23.02
CA ASP A 96 -30.38 34.53 -22.88
C ASP A 96 -29.53 33.58 -23.76
N ASN A 97 -28.21 33.76 -23.69
CA ASN A 97 -27.20 33.13 -24.53
C ASN A 97 -26.78 31.74 -24.04
N LEU A 98 -25.99 31.04 -24.86
CA LEU A 98 -25.70 29.63 -24.62
C LEU A 98 -24.90 29.37 -23.34
N LEU A 99 -23.92 30.23 -23.03
CA LEU A 99 -23.05 30.03 -21.86
C LEU A 99 -23.83 30.11 -20.54
N SER A 100 -24.73 31.09 -20.39
CA SER A 100 -25.53 31.26 -19.17
C SER A 100 -26.52 30.10 -18.98
N LYS A 101 -27.18 29.65 -20.06
CA LYS A 101 -28.06 28.47 -20.07
C LYS A 101 -27.33 27.19 -19.67
N ALA A 102 -26.15 26.96 -20.27
CA ALA A 102 -25.34 25.80 -19.97
C ALA A 102 -24.82 25.83 -18.52
N SER A 103 -24.32 26.97 -18.02
CA SER A 103 -23.87 27.10 -16.63
C SER A 103 -25.01 26.84 -15.64
N LYS A 104 -26.20 27.40 -15.90
CA LYS A 104 -27.39 27.15 -15.08
C LYS A 104 -27.81 25.68 -15.07
N PHE A 105 -27.70 24.97 -16.20
CA PHE A 105 -27.95 23.53 -16.26
C PHE A 105 -26.89 22.74 -15.47
N LEU A 106 -25.61 23.06 -15.62
CA LEU A 106 -24.51 22.47 -14.86
C LEU A 106 -24.76 22.61 -13.35
N GLU A 107 -25.03 23.82 -12.86
CA GLU A 107 -25.26 24.12 -11.44
C GLU A 107 -26.52 23.47 -10.87
N THR A 108 -27.63 23.44 -11.62
CA THR A 108 -28.93 23.00 -11.09
C THR A 108 -29.27 21.53 -11.34
N ARG A 109 -28.62 20.86 -12.30
CA ARG A 109 -28.92 19.47 -12.68
C ARG A 109 -27.73 18.53 -12.57
N VAL A 110 -26.54 18.96 -12.97
CA VAL A 110 -25.36 18.08 -13.05
C VAL A 110 -24.59 18.07 -11.74
N LEU A 111 -24.12 19.23 -11.27
CA LEU A 111 -23.35 19.36 -10.03
C LEU A 111 -24.09 18.95 -8.74
N PRO A 112 -25.44 18.91 -8.64
CA PRO A 112 -26.10 18.32 -7.48
C PRO A 112 -26.11 16.78 -7.48
N CYS A 113 -26.01 16.14 -8.64
CA CYS A 113 -26.16 14.68 -8.78
C CYS A 113 -24.80 13.99 -8.95
N TRP A 114 -24.48 12.97 -8.15
CA TRP A 114 -23.18 12.27 -8.22
C TRP A 114 -22.91 11.69 -9.61
N ASN A 115 -23.80 10.83 -10.11
CA ASN A 115 -23.65 10.15 -11.41
C ASN A 115 -23.47 11.15 -12.56
N GLU A 116 -24.34 12.17 -12.65
CA GLU A 116 -24.23 13.18 -13.70
C GLU A 116 -22.91 13.95 -13.65
N THR A 117 -22.40 14.24 -12.44
CA THR A 117 -21.10 14.90 -12.24
C THR A 117 -19.94 14.01 -12.69
N VAL A 118 -19.97 12.71 -12.37
CA VAL A 118 -18.95 11.74 -12.78
C VAL A 118 -18.99 11.52 -14.30
N ASN A 119 -20.18 11.36 -14.89
CA ASN A 119 -20.34 11.17 -16.33
C ASN A 119 -19.84 12.38 -17.11
N ALA A 120 -20.24 13.59 -16.70
CA ALA A 120 -19.81 14.84 -17.35
C ALA A 120 -18.29 15.04 -17.26
N LEU A 121 -17.66 14.68 -16.13
CA LEU A 121 -16.20 14.72 -16.00
C LEU A 121 -15.50 13.69 -16.90
N ARG A 122 -16.09 12.51 -17.08
CA ARG A 122 -15.60 11.43 -17.95
C ARG A 122 -15.72 11.79 -19.43
N SER A 123 -16.90 12.25 -19.88
CA SER A 123 -17.16 12.59 -21.28
C SER A 123 -16.40 13.87 -21.71
N GLY A 124 -16.21 14.80 -20.77
CA GLY A 124 -15.56 16.08 -21.00
C GLY A 124 -14.03 16.08 -21.02
N ASP A 125 -13.34 14.97 -20.70
CA ASP A 125 -11.88 14.92 -20.48
C ASP A 125 -11.05 15.64 -21.57
N LYS A 126 -11.33 15.35 -22.84
CA LYS A 126 -10.68 15.99 -24.00
C LYS A 126 -10.93 17.49 -24.08
N SER A 127 -12.16 17.94 -23.79
CA SER A 127 -12.53 19.36 -23.86
C SER A 127 -11.94 20.16 -22.70
N LEU A 128 -11.69 19.51 -21.56
CA LEU A 128 -11.06 20.11 -20.38
C LEU A 128 -9.55 20.39 -20.55
N ASP A 129 -8.88 19.83 -21.56
CA ASP A 129 -7.47 20.17 -21.87
C ASP A 129 -7.29 21.63 -22.31
N LYS A 130 -8.26 22.21 -23.04
CA LYS A 130 -8.13 23.57 -23.61
C LYS A 130 -8.50 24.71 -22.64
N LEU A 131 -9.08 24.41 -21.46
CA LEU A 131 -9.60 25.42 -20.52
C LEU A 131 -9.09 25.24 -19.07
N ALA A 132 -7.84 24.83 -18.90
CA ALA A 132 -7.19 24.72 -17.58
C ALA A 132 -7.31 26.01 -16.74
N ASP A 133 -7.36 27.17 -17.39
CA ASP A 133 -7.41 28.49 -16.73
C ASP A 133 -8.80 28.91 -16.20
N VAL A 134 -9.88 28.20 -16.56
CA VAL A 134 -11.27 28.62 -16.27
C VAL A 134 -11.77 28.09 -14.91
N GLY A 135 -11.00 27.23 -14.23
CA GLY A 135 -11.39 26.66 -12.93
C GLY A 135 -12.59 25.71 -12.98
N LEU A 136 -13.06 25.33 -14.18
CA LEU A 136 -14.23 24.45 -14.35
C LEU A 136 -14.01 23.08 -13.68
N VAL A 137 -12.79 22.54 -13.77
CA VAL A 137 -12.41 21.27 -13.12
C VAL A 137 -12.51 21.38 -11.59
N ASP A 138 -12.18 22.53 -11.00
CA ASP A 138 -12.29 22.75 -9.56
C ASP A 138 -13.76 22.69 -9.09
N LEU A 139 -14.71 23.22 -9.87
CA LEU A 139 -16.15 23.12 -9.58
C LEU A 139 -16.64 21.66 -9.56
N PHE A 140 -16.18 20.84 -10.51
CA PHE A 140 -16.46 19.39 -10.51
C PHE A 140 -15.84 18.72 -9.29
N PHE A 141 -14.59 19.04 -8.94
CA PHE A 141 -13.90 18.44 -7.81
C PHE A 141 -14.54 18.83 -6.47
N ASP A 142 -14.88 20.10 -6.25
CA ASP A 142 -15.51 20.57 -5.02
C ASP A 142 -16.93 20.01 -4.86
N SER A 143 -17.67 19.83 -5.97
CA SER A 143 -18.95 19.11 -5.98
C SER A 143 -18.81 17.65 -5.55
N LEU A 144 -17.84 16.92 -6.12
CA LEU A 144 -17.60 15.51 -5.77
C LEU A 144 -17.10 15.36 -4.33
N ILE A 145 -16.14 16.20 -3.90
CA ILE A 145 -15.60 16.18 -2.54
C ILE A 145 -16.69 16.56 -1.53
N GLY A 146 -17.53 17.56 -1.81
CA GLY A 146 -18.65 17.94 -0.96
C GLY A 146 -19.64 16.79 -0.72
N LYS A 147 -20.01 16.07 -1.79
CA LYS A 147 -20.86 14.87 -1.70
C LYS A 147 -20.20 13.74 -0.91
N ALA A 148 -18.94 13.43 -1.21
CA ALA A 148 -18.19 12.37 -0.54
C ALA A 148 -17.87 12.72 0.94
N SER A 149 -17.90 14.00 1.31
CA SER A 149 -17.80 14.44 2.71
C SER A 149 -19.11 14.24 3.47
N TYR A 150 -20.26 14.28 2.78
CA TYR A 150 -21.58 14.02 3.36
C TYR A 150 -21.88 12.51 3.47
N ASP A 151 -21.60 11.74 2.41
CA ASP A 151 -21.65 10.28 2.42
C ASP A 151 -20.38 9.69 1.79
N PRO A 152 -19.37 9.32 2.60
CA PRO A 152 -18.13 8.71 2.11
C PRO A 152 -18.31 7.37 1.39
N ARG A 153 -19.44 6.66 1.60
CA ARG A 153 -19.66 5.31 1.03
C ARG A 153 -19.80 5.31 -0.50
N ILE A 154 -20.06 6.47 -1.10
CA ILE A 154 -20.07 6.64 -2.57
C ILE A 154 -18.69 6.42 -3.21
N LEU A 155 -17.61 6.49 -2.43
CA LEU A 155 -16.26 6.06 -2.85
C LEU A 155 -16.10 4.54 -2.74
N GLY A 156 -16.81 3.91 -1.82
CA GLY A 156 -16.81 2.47 -1.54
C GLY A 156 -16.97 2.16 -0.07
N GLU A 157 -17.13 0.88 0.26
CA GLU A 157 -16.98 0.43 1.65
C GLU A 157 -15.49 0.39 2.04
N PRO A 158 -15.12 0.77 3.27
CA PRO A 158 -13.73 0.73 3.72
C PRO A 158 -13.21 -0.71 3.81
N ILE A 159 -11.94 -0.91 3.47
CA ILE A 159 -11.30 -2.23 3.50
C ILE A 159 -11.14 -2.68 4.95
N LYS A 160 -11.92 -3.68 5.37
CA LYS A 160 -11.80 -4.26 6.71
C LYS A 160 -10.65 -5.28 6.74
N ASN A 161 -9.62 -4.99 7.51
CA ASN A 161 -8.54 -5.94 7.77
C ASN A 161 -9.01 -7.07 8.69
N GLY A 162 -9.21 -8.26 8.13
CA GLY A 162 -9.23 -9.51 8.89
C GLY A 162 -10.54 -9.88 9.57
N GLU A 163 -11.62 -10.00 8.80
CA GLU A 163 -12.67 -10.97 9.09
C GLU A 163 -13.50 -11.24 7.82
N GLU A 164 -13.57 -12.50 7.38
CA GLU A 164 -14.65 -12.95 6.48
C GLU A 164 -15.95 -13.02 7.29
N THR A 165 -16.42 -11.87 7.78
CA THR A 165 -17.78 -11.74 8.27
C THR A 165 -18.70 -11.89 7.06
N ASN A 166 -19.28 -13.09 6.94
CA ASN A 166 -20.39 -13.51 6.09
C ASN A 166 -20.81 -12.53 5.01
N ASP A 167 -20.86 -12.99 3.75
CA ASP A 167 -21.57 -12.35 2.63
C ASP A 167 -22.96 -11.85 3.08
N TYR A 168 -23.00 -10.61 3.59
CA TYR A 168 -24.17 -10.02 4.20
C TYR A 168 -25.02 -9.50 3.06
N ARG A 169 -25.52 -10.42 2.24
CA ARG A 169 -26.54 -10.16 1.23
C ARG A 169 -27.69 -9.53 2.00
N PRO A 170 -27.95 -8.21 1.83
CA PRO A 170 -29.11 -7.63 2.49
C PRO A 170 -30.33 -8.39 1.98
N ASN A 171 -31.14 -8.84 2.95
CA ASN A 171 -32.35 -9.63 2.77
C ASN A 171 -33.08 -9.24 1.47
N PRO A 172 -33.50 -10.15 0.56
CA PRO A 172 -33.96 -9.79 -0.78
C PRO A 172 -35.06 -8.71 -0.85
N ARG A 173 -35.87 -8.57 0.22
CA ARG A 173 -36.85 -7.48 0.35
C ARG A 173 -36.24 -6.07 0.50
N ARG A 174 -35.01 -5.94 1.01
CA ARG A 174 -34.23 -4.69 0.98
C ARG A 174 -33.68 -4.39 -0.41
N ARG A 175 -33.33 -5.41 -1.21
CA ARG A 175 -32.88 -5.24 -2.61
C ARG A 175 -33.96 -4.65 -3.53
N LEU A 176 -35.24 -4.81 -3.18
CA LEU A 176 -36.37 -4.22 -3.92
C LEU A 176 -36.60 -2.72 -3.66
N PHE A 177 -35.97 -2.15 -2.62
CA PHE A 177 -36.08 -0.73 -2.27
C PHE A 177 -34.74 0.02 -2.29
N THR A 178 -33.61 -0.69 -2.25
CA THR A 178 -32.39 -0.16 -2.87
C THR A 178 -32.60 -0.19 -4.38
N ILE A 179 -33.04 0.94 -4.94
CA ILE A 179 -32.81 1.28 -6.36
C ILE A 179 -31.38 0.84 -6.71
N ASP A 180 -31.14 0.33 -7.92
CA ASP A 180 -29.80 -0.06 -8.42
C ASP A 180 -28.88 1.16 -8.50
N TRP A 181 -28.45 1.64 -7.34
CA TRP A 181 -27.53 2.74 -7.11
C TRP A 181 -26.10 2.25 -7.35
N LYS A 182 -25.86 1.62 -8.51
CA LYS A 182 -24.50 1.58 -9.06
C LYS A 182 -24.13 3.01 -9.39
N SER A 183 -23.72 3.75 -8.36
CA SER A 183 -23.12 5.05 -8.47
C SER A 183 -22.02 4.92 -9.49
N GLU A 184 -21.98 5.81 -10.47
CA GLU A 184 -20.92 5.73 -11.46
C GLU A 184 -19.57 5.77 -10.74
N ASP A 185 -18.83 4.67 -10.83
CA ASP A 185 -17.59 4.52 -10.10
C ASP A 185 -16.60 5.57 -10.60
N LEU A 186 -15.97 6.31 -9.70
CA LEU A 186 -14.85 7.21 -10.04
C LEU A 186 -13.70 6.48 -10.76
N ILE A 187 -13.65 5.15 -10.64
CA ILE A 187 -12.78 4.26 -11.40
C ILE A 187 -12.99 4.41 -12.93
N THR A 188 -14.12 4.93 -13.39
CA THR A 188 -14.34 5.22 -14.82
C THR A 188 -13.71 6.53 -15.30
N VAL A 189 -13.28 7.40 -14.38
CA VAL A 189 -12.66 8.70 -14.70
C VAL A 189 -11.20 8.48 -15.10
N PRO A 190 -10.70 9.15 -16.17
CA PRO A 190 -9.31 9.06 -16.58
C PRO A 190 -8.32 9.46 -15.48
N LEU A 191 -7.15 8.81 -15.46
CA LEU A 191 -6.11 9.00 -14.43
C LEU A 191 -5.76 10.47 -14.18
N ARG A 192 -5.66 11.25 -15.28
CA ARG A 192 -5.37 12.69 -15.30
C ARG A 192 -6.29 13.50 -14.39
N LEU A 193 -7.55 13.11 -14.27
CA LEU A 193 -8.56 13.77 -13.45
C LEU A 193 -8.74 13.08 -12.09
N TYR A 194 -8.60 11.74 -12.06
CA TYR A 194 -8.72 10.95 -10.84
C TYR A 194 -7.62 11.26 -9.80
N GLU A 195 -6.34 11.33 -10.21
CA GLU A 195 -5.22 11.58 -9.27
C GLU A 195 -5.32 12.97 -8.60
N PRO A 196 -5.51 14.09 -9.32
CA PRO A 196 -5.70 15.40 -8.69
C PRO A 196 -6.95 15.49 -7.80
N LEU A 197 -8.07 14.87 -8.20
CA LEU A 197 -9.30 14.81 -7.41
C LEU A 197 -9.05 14.13 -6.05
N MET A 198 -8.39 12.97 -6.05
CA MET A 198 -8.07 12.24 -4.82
C MET A 198 -7.05 12.99 -3.96
N ILE A 199 -6.04 13.64 -4.56
CA ILE A 199 -5.10 14.51 -3.83
C ILE A 199 -5.84 15.69 -3.16
N ARG A 200 -6.81 16.32 -3.83
CA ARG A 200 -7.63 17.40 -3.26
C ARG A 200 -8.52 16.86 -2.13
N ALA A 201 -9.13 15.70 -2.30
CA ALA A 201 -9.90 15.00 -1.28
C ALA A 201 -9.06 14.72 -0.02
N MET A 202 -7.84 14.19 -0.15
CA MET A 202 -6.93 13.97 0.97
C MET A 202 -6.54 15.28 1.68
N LYS A 203 -6.32 16.36 0.92
CA LYS A 203 -5.95 17.67 1.47
C LYS A 203 -7.11 18.36 2.21
N SER A 204 -8.35 18.14 1.77
CA SER A 204 -9.54 18.73 2.41
C SER A 204 -9.77 18.23 3.84
N ARG A 205 -9.33 17.00 4.16
CA ARG A 205 -9.53 16.29 5.43
C ARG A 205 -11.00 16.13 5.86
N SER A 206 -11.96 16.37 4.95
CA SER A 206 -13.40 16.23 5.21
C SER A 206 -13.93 14.82 4.94
N ILE A 207 -13.14 13.98 4.25
CA ILE A 207 -13.46 12.60 3.92
C ILE A 207 -12.53 11.69 4.75
N PRO A 208 -13.04 10.68 5.47
CA PRO A 208 -12.19 9.75 6.21
C PRO A 208 -11.31 8.94 5.25
N ILE A 209 -10.05 8.76 5.61
CA ILE A 209 -8.98 8.34 4.70
C ILE A 209 -9.13 6.88 4.24
N GLU A 210 -9.85 6.07 5.01
CA GLU A 210 -10.26 4.69 4.71
C GLU A 210 -11.03 4.60 3.37
N TYR A 211 -11.88 5.59 3.08
CA TYR A 211 -12.70 5.64 1.87
C TYR A 211 -11.88 6.04 0.64
N ILE A 212 -10.90 6.94 0.82
CA ILE A 212 -9.96 7.33 -0.24
C ILE A 212 -9.05 6.15 -0.60
N VAL A 213 -8.60 5.39 0.40
CA VAL A 213 -7.85 4.14 0.20
C VAL A 213 -8.72 3.09 -0.50
N SER A 214 -9.99 2.92 -0.12
CA SER A 214 -10.93 2.01 -0.80
C SER A 214 -11.12 2.37 -2.28
N SER A 215 -11.34 3.65 -2.60
CA SER A 215 -11.41 4.13 -4.00
C SER A 215 -10.11 3.83 -4.75
N SER A 216 -8.96 4.11 -4.13
CA SER A 216 -7.63 3.90 -4.74
C SER A 216 -7.31 2.42 -4.96
N PHE A 217 -7.73 1.54 -4.04
CA PHE A 217 -7.66 0.09 -4.18
C PHE A 217 -8.51 -0.40 -5.37
N LYS A 218 -9.78 0.02 -5.46
CA LYS A 218 -10.64 -0.34 -6.58
C LYS A 218 -10.08 0.17 -7.92
N TYR A 219 -9.49 1.37 -7.91
CA TYR A 219 -8.83 1.95 -9.09
C TYR A 219 -7.62 1.11 -9.52
N ALA A 220 -6.75 0.75 -8.58
CA ALA A 220 -5.62 -0.12 -8.83
C ALA A 220 -6.06 -1.49 -9.36
N LYS A 221 -7.09 -2.09 -8.76
CA LYS A 221 -7.62 -3.37 -9.21
C LYS A 221 -8.04 -3.34 -10.68
N LYS A 222 -8.87 -2.37 -11.10
CA LYS A 222 -9.32 -2.29 -12.50
C LYS A 222 -8.20 -1.90 -13.48
N TRP A 223 -7.37 -0.92 -13.15
CA TRP A 223 -6.43 -0.31 -14.10
C TRP A 223 -4.99 -0.80 -14.01
N VAL A 224 -4.61 -1.50 -12.94
CA VAL A 224 -3.28 -2.07 -12.75
C VAL A 224 -3.33 -3.60 -12.79
N PHE A 225 -4.26 -4.22 -12.07
CA PHE A 225 -4.29 -5.69 -11.91
C PHE A 225 -5.08 -6.38 -13.03
N ASP A 226 -6.36 -6.04 -13.17
CA ASP A 226 -7.31 -6.63 -14.14
C ASP A 226 -7.12 -6.09 -15.58
N GLY A 227 -6.17 -5.19 -15.81
CA GLY A 227 -5.96 -4.53 -17.12
C GLY A 227 -5.43 -5.49 -18.19
N GLU A 228 -6.04 -5.44 -19.39
CA GLU A 228 -5.52 -6.12 -20.58
C GLU A 228 -4.07 -5.69 -20.91
N GLU A 229 -3.32 -6.55 -21.61
CA GLU A 229 -1.88 -6.37 -21.85
C GLU A 229 -1.52 -5.14 -22.71
N SER A 230 -2.49 -4.56 -23.42
CA SER A 230 -2.24 -3.71 -24.59
C SER A 230 -1.65 -2.32 -24.32
N ILE A 231 -1.66 -1.80 -23.08
CA ILE A 231 -1.03 -0.50 -22.74
C ILE A 231 -0.30 -0.52 -21.38
N SER A 232 0.81 -1.26 -21.31
CA SER A 232 1.72 -1.30 -20.14
C SER A 232 2.10 0.08 -19.59
N GLY A 233 2.30 1.08 -20.47
CA GLY A 233 2.61 2.46 -20.08
C GLY A 233 1.50 3.20 -19.32
N GLN A 234 0.22 2.84 -19.52
CA GLN A 234 -0.89 3.38 -18.72
C GLN A 234 -0.97 2.69 -17.36
N ARG A 235 -0.81 1.36 -17.32
CA ARG A 235 -0.75 0.58 -16.08
C ARG A 235 0.38 1.08 -15.15
N ARG A 236 1.56 1.37 -15.72
CA ARG A 236 2.70 1.99 -15.01
C ARG A 236 2.32 3.32 -14.36
N LYS A 237 1.75 4.26 -15.13
CA LYS A 237 1.33 5.57 -14.59
C LYS A 237 0.26 5.41 -13.51
N ALA A 238 -0.67 4.47 -13.68
CA ALA A 238 -1.72 4.19 -12.70
C ALA A 238 -1.15 3.67 -11.37
N ILE A 239 -0.20 2.72 -11.37
CA ILE A 239 0.39 2.23 -10.11
C ILE A 239 1.25 3.28 -9.40
N GLU A 240 1.95 4.14 -10.15
CA GLU A 240 2.69 5.27 -9.58
C GLU A 240 1.78 6.32 -8.95
N ALA A 241 0.64 6.64 -9.57
CA ALA A 241 -0.36 7.52 -8.99
C ALA A 241 -0.99 6.90 -7.73
N VAL A 242 -1.36 5.62 -7.78
CA VAL A 242 -1.89 4.89 -6.62
C VAL A 242 -0.92 4.96 -5.44
N GLU A 243 0.38 4.79 -5.65
CA GLU A 243 1.39 4.95 -4.58
C GLU A 243 1.29 6.33 -3.89
N ARG A 244 1.21 7.41 -4.68
CA ARG A 244 1.09 8.79 -4.16
C ARG A 244 -0.22 9.03 -3.40
N LEU A 245 -1.29 8.31 -3.74
CA LEU A 245 -2.60 8.38 -3.08
C LEU A 245 -2.68 7.56 -1.79
N LEU A 246 -1.79 6.59 -1.57
CA LEU A 246 -1.79 5.81 -0.34
C LEU A 246 -1.12 6.56 0.82
N PRO A 247 -1.73 6.61 2.01
CA PRO A 247 -1.09 7.18 3.19
C PRO A 247 0.04 6.30 3.71
N HIS A 248 0.85 6.89 4.60
CA HIS A 248 1.93 6.20 5.32
C HIS A 248 1.49 5.65 6.69
N GLN A 249 0.18 5.67 6.98
CA GLN A 249 -0.40 5.23 8.25
C GLN A 249 -0.49 3.70 8.30
N ARG A 250 0.08 3.12 9.37
CA ARG A 250 0.11 1.68 9.64
C ARG A 250 -1.30 1.11 9.83
N GLY A 251 -1.58 -0.03 9.23
CA GLY A 251 -2.82 -0.80 9.43
C GLY A 251 -4.06 -0.29 8.66
N LEU A 252 -3.93 0.79 7.88
CA LEU A 252 -5.03 1.33 7.08
C LEU A 252 -5.18 0.62 5.71
N VAL A 253 -4.07 0.13 5.17
CA VAL A 253 -4.00 -0.59 3.90
C VAL A 253 -3.72 -2.06 4.20
N SER A 254 -4.39 -3.00 3.53
CA SER A 254 -4.13 -4.43 3.72
C SER A 254 -2.71 -4.80 3.24
N CYS A 255 -2.08 -5.76 3.92
CA CYS A 255 -0.74 -6.21 3.55
C CYS A 255 -0.74 -6.81 2.14
N GLU A 256 -1.64 -7.77 1.86
CA GLU A 256 -1.92 -8.35 0.55
C GLU A 256 -1.85 -7.33 -0.59
N PHE A 257 -2.65 -6.26 -0.53
CA PHE A 257 -2.67 -5.21 -1.56
C PHE A 257 -1.33 -4.49 -1.73
N LEU A 258 -0.60 -4.22 -0.65
CA LEU A 258 0.73 -3.59 -0.74
C LEU A 258 1.74 -4.52 -1.41
N PHE A 259 1.71 -5.82 -1.08
CA PHE A 259 2.60 -6.82 -1.70
C PHE A 259 2.28 -7.04 -3.18
N GLU A 260 1.00 -7.10 -3.56
CA GLU A 260 0.57 -7.09 -4.97
C GLU A 260 1.00 -5.80 -5.68
N SER A 261 0.81 -4.64 -5.06
CA SER A 261 1.18 -3.34 -5.63
C SER A 261 2.69 -3.21 -5.85
N LEU A 262 3.52 -3.64 -4.89
CA LEU A 262 4.98 -3.69 -5.04
C LEU A 262 5.35 -4.60 -6.22
N LYS A 263 4.80 -5.81 -6.26
CA LYS A 263 5.04 -6.77 -7.35
C LYS A 263 4.68 -6.22 -8.72
N HIS A 264 3.49 -5.65 -8.89
CA HIS A 264 3.08 -5.00 -10.14
C HIS A 264 3.94 -3.77 -10.46
N SER A 265 4.39 -2.99 -9.48
CA SER A 265 5.28 -1.85 -9.71
C SER A 265 6.67 -2.26 -10.22
N ILE A 266 7.17 -3.43 -9.81
CA ILE A 266 8.41 -4.01 -10.34
C ILE A 266 8.19 -4.52 -11.77
N TRP A 267 7.14 -5.31 -12.00
CA TRP A 267 6.80 -5.87 -13.32
C TRP A 267 6.57 -4.81 -14.40
N LEU A 268 5.89 -3.72 -14.03
CA LEU A 268 5.58 -2.62 -14.95
C LEU A 268 6.75 -1.65 -15.14
N GLU A 269 7.91 -1.89 -14.51
CA GLU A 269 9.07 -0.98 -14.47
C GLU A 269 8.71 0.44 -14.01
N ALA A 270 7.99 0.53 -12.89
CA ALA A 270 7.69 1.81 -12.25
C ALA A 270 8.96 2.46 -11.67
N SER A 271 8.91 3.78 -11.47
CA SER A 271 9.99 4.56 -10.85
C SER A 271 10.45 3.99 -9.51
N SER A 272 11.73 4.18 -9.20
CA SER A 272 12.32 3.79 -7.91
C SER A 272 11.59 4.42 -6.72
N GLN A 273 11.11 5.66 -6.86
CA GLN A 273 10.30 6.32 -5.83
C GLN A 273 9.01 5.54 -5.52
N CYS A 274 8.30 5.07 -6.54
CA CYS A 274 7.08 4.29 -6.38
C CYS A 274 7.36 2.95 -5.67
N ARG A 275 8.38 2.21 -6.13
CA ARG A 275 8.77 0.92 -5.52
C ARG A 275 9.18 1.09 -4.05
N ASN A 276 10.07 2.05 -3.77
CA ASN A 276 10.48 2.39 -2.41
C ASN A 276 9.29 2.83 -1.53
N GLY A 277 8.31 3.53 -2.10
CA GLY A 277 7.09 3.93 -1.42
C GLY A 277 6.28 2.73 -0.91
N PHE A 278 6.07 1.71 -1.76
CA PHE A 278 5.43 0.47 -1.32
C PHE A 278 6.29 -0.28 -0.31
N GLU A 279 7.59 -0.45 -0.54
CA GLU A 279 8.52 -1.11 0.39
C GLU A 279 8.49 -0.49 1.79
N ILE A 280 8.51 0.85 1.90
CA ILE A 280 8.44 1.57 3.19
C ILE A 280 7.11 1.30 3.90
N ARG A 281 5.98 1.26 3.17
CA ARG A 281 4.66 0.98 3.75
C ARG A 281 4.55 -0.46 4.23
N ILE A 282 4.98 -1.44 3.42
CA ILE A 282 5.04 -2.85 3.80
C ILE A 282 5.91 -3.01 5.04
N SER A 283 7.11 -2.43 5.01
CA SER A 283 8.07 -2.52 6.11
C SER A 283 7.49 -1.96 7.42
N LYS A 284 6.71 -0.88 7.40
CA LYS A 284 6.07 -0.34 8.62
C LYS A 284 4.99 -1.22 9.23
N GLN A 285 4.51 -2.24 8.52
CA GLN A 285 3.42 -3.10 9.00
C GLN A 285 3.63 -4.60 8.73
N LEU A 286 4.89 -5.02 8.54
CA LEU A 286 5.26 -6.41 8.28
C LEU A 286 4.81 -7.36 9.41
N ASP A 287 4.66 -6.85 10.63
CA ASP A 287 4.16 -7.60 11.78
C ASP A 287 2.64 -7.87 11.76
N LEU A 288 1.92 -7.28 10.79
CA LEU A 288 0.50 -7.51 10.51
C LEU A 288 0.28 -8.37 9.24
N ALA A 289 1.35 -8.74 8.54
CA ALA A 289 1.28 -9.55 7.33
C ALA A 289 1.04 -11.03 7.67
N LYS A 290 0.42 -11.76 6.74
CA LYS A 290 0.26 -13.21 6.79
C LYS A 290 1.35 -13.92 5.98
N PRO A 291 1.65 -15.19 6.27
CA PRO A 291 2.57 -16.01 5.44
C PRO A 291 2.16 -16.08 3.95
N THR A 292 0.86 -15.98 3.67
CA THR A 292 0.30 -15.89 2.30
C THR A 292 0.76 -14.65 1.55
N ASP A 293 0.96 -13.53 2.26
CA ASP A 293 1.24 -12.24 1.65
C ASP A 293 2.71 -12.17 1.20
N LEU A 294 3.62 -12.76 1.99
CA LEU A 294 5.02 -12.97 1.59
C LEU A 294 5.16 -13.91 0.37
N LYS A 295 4.23 -14.86 0.20
CA LYS A 295 4.18 -15.75 -0.98
C LYS A 295 3.88 -14.99 -2.29
N ILE A 296 3.29 -13.80 -2.20
CA ILE A 296 3.03 -12.95 -3.38
C ILE A 296 4.37 -12.48 -3.97
N LEU A 297 5.29 -12.00 -3.12
CA LEU A 297 6.60 -11.50 -3.55
C LEU A 297 7.47 -12.57 -4.21
N SER A 298 7.46 -13.80 -3.67
CA SER A 298 8.44 -14.81 -4.04
C SER A 298 8.11 -15.60 -5.31
N ARG A 299 6.86 -15.58 -5.76
CA ARG A 299 6.43 -16.19 -7.03
C ARG A 299 6.91 -15.37 -8.24
N GLY A 300 7.31 -16.04 -9.32
CA GLY A 300 7.59 -15.40 -10.62
C GLY A 300 6.40 -14.63 -11.24
N TYR A 301 6.62 -14.06 -12.42
CA TYR A 301 5.63 -13.27 -13.17
C TYR A 301 4.99 -14.07 -14.31
N GLY A 302 3.68 -13.87 -14.54
CA GLY A 302 2.92 -14.46 -15.66
C GLY A 302 2.43 -15.90 -15.43
N GLU A 303 1.93 -16.55 -16.50
CA GLU A 303 1.37 -17.92 -16.47
C GLU A 303 2.37 -19.01 -16.03
N LYS A 304 3.67 -18.68 -15.95
CA LYS A 304 4.73 -19.55 -15.42
C LYS A 304 5.11 -19.24 -13.95
N GLY A 305 4.30 -18.47 -13.24
CA GLY A 305 4.52 -18.03 -11.84
C GLY A 305 4.46 -19.14 -10.77
N GLU A 306 4.76 -20.38 -11.14
CA GLU A 306 4.88 -21.54 -10.25
C GLU A 306 6.28 -21.63 -9.61
N SER A 307 7.30 -21.02 -10.22
CA SER A 307 8.66 -20.95 -9.69
C SER A 307 8.80 -19.94 -8.54
N PHE A 308 9.45 -20.37 -7.47
CA PHE A 308 9.96 -19.52 -6.39
C PHE A 308 11.25 -18.85 -6.91
N GLU A 309 11.19 -17.55 -7.22
CA GLU A 309 12.26 -16.84 -7.94
C GLU A 309 12.84 -15.66 -7.15
N ASP A 310 12.02 -14.89 -6.45
CA ASP A 310 12.46 -13.60 -5.87
C ASP A 310 12.45 -13.59 -4.33
N ILE A 311 13.54 -14.14 -3.76
CA ILE A 311 13.81 -14.11 -2.32
C ILE A 311 14.48 -12.80 -1.90
N GLU A 312 15.18 -12.13 -2.82
CA GLU A 312 15.87 -10.85 -2.54
C GLU A 312 14.86 -9.74 -2.21
N LEU A 313 13.65 -9.75 -2.78
CA LEU A 313 12.55 -8.87 -2.36
C LEU A 313 12.11 -9.13 -0.91
N VAL A 314 11.92 -10.39 -0.50
CA VAL A 314 11.55 -10.74 0.88
C VAL A 314 12.63 -10.25 1.85
N LYS A 315 13.90 -10.54 1.51
CA LYS A 315 15.10 -10.11 2.24
C LYS A 315 15.20 -8.57 2.34
N THR A 316 14.88 -7.85 1.27
CA THR A 316 14.88 -6.38 1.21
C THR A 316 13.79 -5.77 2.08
N VAL A 317 12.57 -6.30 2.03
CA VAL A 317 11.45 -5.88 2.89
C VAL A 317 11.76 -6.15 4.37
N VAL A 318 12.27 -7.34 4.70
CA VAL A 318 12.68 -7.70 6.07
C VAL A 318 13.80 -6.78 6.56
N LYS A 319 14.82 -6.54 5.72
CA LYS A 319 15.92 -5.61 6.00
C LYS A 319 15.43 -4.18 6.26
N SER A 320 14.47 -3.70 5.47
CA SER A 320 13.86 -2.38 5.59
C SER A 320 13.02 -2.26 6.87
N PHE A 321 12.24 -3.30 7.24
CA PHE A 321 11.56 -3.38 8.54
C PHE A 321 12.53 -3.18 9.69
N TYR A 322 13.58 -3.99 9.82
CA TYR A 322 14.58 -3.79 10.90
C TYR A 322 15.40 -2.50 10.76
N GLY A 323 15.46 -1.90 9.57
CA GLY A 323 16.06 -0.58 9.33
C GLY A 323 15.28 0.55 10.00
N ASN A 324 13.94 0.50 9.90
CA ASN A 324 13.03 1.56 10.35
C ASN A 324 12.94 1.73 11.87
N TYR A 325 13.20 0.67 12.65
CA TYR A 325 13.22 0.77 14.12
C TYR A 325 14.58 1.25 14.61
N THR A 326 14.58 2.37 15.33
CA THR A 326 15.77 2.93 15.98
C THR A 326 15.99 2.29 17.35
N SER A 327 17.12 2.58 17.99
CA SER A 327 17.41 2.05 19.33
C SER A 327 16.64 2.72 20.47
N GLU A 328 15.71 3.63 20.15
CA GLU A 328 14.85 4.33 21.11
C GLU A 328 13.43 3.75 21.11
N ASP A 329 13.01 3.08 20.03
CA ASP A 329 11.72 2.38 19.89
C ASP A 329 11.67 1.02 20.65
N THR A 330 12.44 0.87 21.74
CA THR A 330 12.77 -0.42 22.35
C THR A 330 11.66 -1.08 23.18
N GLU A 331 10.52 -0.43 23.34
CA GLU A 331 9.44 -0.92 24.20
C GLU A 331 8.61 -2.03 23.52
N ASP A 332 8.48 -2.02 22.19
CA ASP A 332 7.63 -2.95 21.45
C ASP A 332 8.40 -4.15 20.84
N VAL A 333 8.91 -5.02 21.73
CA VAL A 333 9.49 -6.33 21.34
C VAL A 333 8.45 -7.21 20.60
N SER A 334 7.16 -6.90 20.76
CA SER A 334 6.01 -7.61 20.19
C SER A 334 6.06 -7.70 18.65
N HIS A 335 6.42 -6.61 17.94
CA HIS A 335 6.46 -6.57 16.48
C HIS A 335 7.52 -7.52 15.92
N PHE A 336 8.71 -7.51 16.52
CA PHE A 336 9.80 -8.39 16.09
C PHE A 336 9.51 -9.86 16.35
N LEU A 337 8.81 -10.16 17.46
CA LEU A 337 8.34 -11.51 17.77
C LEU A 337 7.35 -12.01 16.71
N ARG A 338 6.41 -11.15 16.28
CA ARG A 338 5.46 -11.45 15.20
C ARG A 338 6.16 -11.69 13.87
N VAL A 339 7.09 -10.82 13.46
CA VAL A 339 7.85 -11.00 12.20
C VAL A 339 8.73 -12.25 12.22
N ALA A 340 9.36 -12.57 13.36
CA ALA A 340 10.15 -13.81 13.48
C ALA A 340 9.28 -15.07 13.34
N LYS A 341 8.06 -15.07 13.92
CA LYS A 341 7.09 -16.17 13.73
C LYS A 341 6.56 -16.24 12.30
N LEU A 342 6.18 -15.10 11.72
CA LEU A 342 5.74 -14.97 10.32
C LEU A 342 6.77 -15.57 9.35
N LEU A 343 8.06 -15.35 9.58
CA LEU A 343 9.11 -15.93 8.74
C LEU A 343 9.31 -17.44 8.97
N GLU A 344 9.19 -17.95 10.20
CA GLU A 344 9.17 -19.41 10.44
C GLU A 344 7.94 -20.09 9.79
N GLU A 345 6.77 -19.44 9.82
CA GLU A 345 5.54 -19.90 9.15
C GLU A 345 5.62 -19.80 7.62
N PHE A 346 6.22 -18.72 7.09
CA PHE A 346 6.44 -18.55 5.65
C PHE A 346 7.46 -19.55 5.11
N LEU A 347 8.56 -19.79 5.82
CA LEU A 347 9.54 -20.83 5.47
C LEU A 347 8.88 -22.22 5.42
N PHE A 348 7.97 -22.51 6.36
CA PHE A 348 7.18 -23.73 6.34
C PHE A 348 6.24 -23.81 5.13
N LEU A 349 5.53 -22.72 4.78
CA LEU A 349 4.68 -22.70 3.58
C LEU A 349 5.48 -22.82 2.29
N ALA A 350 6.66 -22.20 2.21
CA ALA A 350 7.54 -22.31 1.05
C ALA A 350 8.07 -23.75 0.89
N ALA A 351 8.47 -24.39 2.00
CA ALA A 351 8.94 -25.77 2.05
C ALA A 351 7.90 -26.81 1.57
N CYS A 352 6.60 -26.47 1.60
CA CYS A 352 5.52 -27.30 1.06
C CYS A 352 5.45 -27.30 -0.47
N GLU A 353 6.02 -26.30 -1.17
CA GLU A 353 5.92 -26.19 -2.63
C GLU A 353 7.00 -27.05 -3.31
N ASP A 354 6.59 -27.95 -4.20
CA ASP A 354 7.52 -28.83 -4.96
C ASP A 354 8.41 -28.07 -5.97
N SER A 355 8.16 -26.78 -6.19
CA SER A 355 8.95 -25.91 -7.07
C SER A 355 10.09 -25.18 -6.35
N LEU A 356 10.20 -25.29 -5.02
CA LEU A 356 11.23 -24.60 -4.24
C LEU A 356 12.58 -25.32 -4.37
N LYS A 357 13.55 -24.66 -5.02
CA LYS A 357 14.92 -25.19 -5.15
C LYS A 357 15.67 -25.17 -3.81
N LEU A 358 16.71 -26.00 -3.69
CA LEU A 358 17.53 -26.10 -2.48
C LEU A 358 18.19 -24.77 -2.12
N GLU A 359 18.75 -24.05 -3.10
CA GLU A 359 19.42 -22.77 -2.90
C GLU A 359 18.45 -21.73 -2.34
N ALA A 360 17.24 -21.70 -2.90
CA ALA A 360 16.14 -20.85 -2.49
C ALA A 360 15.64 -21.17 -1.07
N PHE A 361 15.51 -22.46 -0.73
CA PHE A 361 15.19 -22.89 0.64
C PHE A 361 16.26 -22.46 1.65
N VAL A 362 17.55 -22.65 1.33
CA VAL A 362 18.66 -22.30 2.21
C VAL A 362 18.71 -20.79 2.46
N GLU A 363 18.55 -19.95 1.43
CA GLU A 363 18.55 -18.49 1.62
C GLU A 363 17.39 -18.01 2.50
N LEU A 364 16.16 -18.51 2.26
CA LEU A 364 15.01 -18.22 3.12
C LEU A 364 15.24 -18.67 4.57
N ALA A 365 15.86 -19.83 4.75
CA ALA A 365 16.17 -20.35 6.08
C ALA A 365 17.25 -19.51 6.78
N GLU A 366 18.27 -19.02 6.08
CA GLU A 366 19.28 -18.10 6.62
C GLU A 366 18.66 -16.76 7.06
N ILE A 367 17.75 -16.20 6.26
CA ILE A 367 16.97 -15.00 6.63
C ILE A 367 16.17 -15.29 7.92
N THR A 368 15.45 -16.41 7.96
CA THR A 368 14.62 -16.82 9.11
C THR A 368 15.45 -17.03 10.38
N VAL A 369 16.63 -17.66 10.28
CA VAL A 369 17.59 -17.81 11.39
C VAL A 369 18.11 -16.43 11.84
N ALA A 370 18.38 -15.50 10.91
CA ALA A 370 18.83 -14.16 11.26
C ALA A 370 17.78 -13.36 12.02
N THR A 371 16.49 -13.51 11.69
CA THR A 371 15.38 -12.82 12.37
C THR A 371 14.97 -13.46 13.69
N SER A 372 15.06 -14.80 13.80
CA SER A 372 14.79 -15.51 15.06
C SER A 372 15.91 -15.36 16.10
N GLN A 373 17.11 -14.94 15.69
CA GLN A 373 18.30 -14.87 16.55
C GLN A 373 18.15 -13.79 17.65
N GLY A 374 18.00 -14.24 18.89
CA GLY A 374 17.84 -13.37 20.06
C GLY A 374 16.43 -12.81 20.28
N VAL A 375 15.49 -13.09 19.36
CA VAL A 375 14.06 -12.77 19.50
C VAL A 375 13.28 -14.01 19.98
N LEU A 376 13.44 -15.15 19.29
CA LEU A 376 12.78 -16.39 19.65
C LEU A 376 13.64 -17.25 20.58
N ARG A 377 13.05 -17.66 21.72
CA ARG A 377 13.65 -18.61 22.68
C ARG A 377 13.82 -20.01 22.07
N TYR A 378 12.81 -20.46 21.33
CA TYR A 378 12.81 -21.71 20.57
C TYR A 378 12.42 -21.44 19.11
N SER A 379 13.03 -22.17 18.17
CA SER A 379 12.85 -22.02 16.71
C SER A 379 12.45 -23.34 16.06
N ASP A 380 11.45 -24.01 16.64
CA ASP A 380 10.93 -25.29 16.16
C ASP A 380 10.30 -25.17 14.77
N GLY A 381 9.88 -23.99 14.33
CA GLY A 381 9.34 -23.76 12.98
C GLY A 381 10.37 -24.00 11.89
N ILE A 382 11.63 -23.66 12.14
CA ILE A 382 12.75 -23.93 11.21
C ILE A 382 12.94 -25.45 11.03
N TYR A 383 12.89 -26.22 12.12
CA TYR A 383 12.92 -27.69 12.03
C TYR A 383 11.70 -28.26 11.29
N LYS A 384 10.49 -27.76 11.58
CA LYS A 384 9.27 -28.20 10.88
C LYS A 384 9.37 -27.94 9.37
N ALA A 385 9.91 -26.79 8.96
CA ALA A 385 10.13 -26.47 7.56
C ALA A 385 11.17 -27.38 6.90
N ILE A 386 12.29 -27.68 7.58
CA ILE A 386 13.29 -28.65 7.11
C ILE A 386 12.64 -30.04 6.93
N ASP A 387 11.88 -30.54 7.90
CA ASP A 387 11.24 -31.85 7.79
C ASP A 387 10.26 -31.95 6.61
N VAL A 388 9.46 -30.89 6.40
CA VAL A 388 8.53 -30.83 5.26
C VAL A 388 9.28 -30.70 3.93
N PHE A 389 10.31 -29.85 3.85
CA PHE A 389 11.15 -29.71 2.67
C PHE A 389 11.75 -31.06 2.26
N LEU A 390 12.35 -31.80 3.20
CA LEU A 390 12.91 -33.14 2.98
C LEU A 390 11.85 -34.22 2.66
N LYS A 391 10.60 -34.03 3.10
CA LYS A 391 9.48 -34.93 2.82
C LYS A 391 8.96 -34.77 1.38
N SER A 392 8.92 -33.55 0.86
CA SER A 392 8.55 -33.24 -0.52
C SER A 392 9.71 -33.54 -1.49
N HIS A 393 10.92 -33.06 -1.17
CA HIS A 393 12.10 -33.15 -2.02
C HIS A 393 12.88 -34.46 -1.79
N ARG A 394 12.23 -35.61 -1.99
CA ARG A 394 12.79 -36.95 -1.71
C ARG A 394 13.98 -37.35 -2.58
N TYR A 395 14.20 -36.64 -3.67
CA TYR A 395 15.28 -36.90 -4.64
C TYR A 395 16.64 -36.32 -4.20
N LEU A 396 16.68 -35.51 -3.14
CA LEU A 396 17.91 -34.90 -2.65
C LEU A 396 18.93 -35.95 -2.16
N THR A 397 20.18 -35.75 -2.53
CA THR A 397 21.34 -36.51 -2.04
C THR A 397 21.64 -36.20 -0.57
N GLU A 398 22.39 -37.07 0.11
CA GLU A 398 22.80 -36.83 1.51
C GLU A 398 23.60 -35.53 1.70
N SER A 399 24.33 -35.07 0.68
CA SER A 399 25.04 -33.78 0.72
C SER A 399 24.07 -32.60 0.69
N GLU A 400 23.04 -32.66 -0.16
CA GLU A 400 22.01 -31.63 -0.29
C GLU A 400 21.11 -31.57 0.96
N LYS A 401 20.74 -32.74 1.51
CA LYS A 401 20.04 -32.83 2.81
C LYS A 401 20.87 -32.21 3.93
N MET A 402 22.18 -32.45 3.95
CA MET A 402 23.08 -31.87 4.95
C MET A 402 23.18 -30.34 4.82
N GLU A 403 23.20 -29.80 3.60
CA GLU A 403 23.20 -28.36 3.36
C GLU A 403 21.86 -27.72 3.79
N ALA A 404 20.72 -28.34 3.45
CA ALA A 404 19.39 -27.90 3.93
C ALA A 404 19.29 -27.89 5.47
N CYS A 405 19.93 -28.85 6.15
CA CYS A 405 19.91 -28.95 7.62
C CYS A 405 20.93 -28.04 8.33
N LYS A 406 21.89 -27.44 7.62
CA LYS A 406 23.02 -26.67 8.16
C LYS A 406 22.60 -25.43 8.96
N VAL A 407 21.44 -24.87 8.61
CA VAL A 407 20.80 -23.72 9.27
C VAL A 407 20.18 -24.06 10.65
N LEU A 408 20.05 -25.35 11.00
CA LEU A 408 19.36 -25.79 12.21
C LEU A 408 20.24 -25.63 13.46
N ASP A 409 20.00 -24.57 14.24
CA ASP A 409 20.56 -24.47 15.60
C ASP A 409 19.82 -25.40 16.56
N CYS A 410 20.35 -26.61 16.74
CA CYS A 410 19.81 -27.61 17.65
C CYS A 410 19.60 -27.08 19.08
N LYS A 411 20.37 -26.08 19.54
CA LYS A 411 20.25 -25.49 20.89
C LYS A 411 18.99 -24.64 21.06
N LYS A 412 18.37 -24.22 19.96
CA LYS A 412 17.10 -23.49 19.90
C LYS A 412 15.89 -24.41 19.71
N LEU A 413 16.06 -25.74 19.70
CA LEU A 413 14.91 -26.64 19.72
C LEU A 413 14.33 -26.74 21.14
N SER A 414 13.00 -26.76 21.23
CA SER A 414 12.30 -27.18 22.46
C SER A 414 12.55 -28.66 22.73
N GLN A 415 12.16 -29.14 23.91
CA GLN A 415 12.25 -30.56 24.24
C GLN A 415 11.45 -31.42 23.24
N GLU A 416 10.22 -31.00 22.91
CA GLU A 416 9.42 -31.65 21.86
C GLU A 416 10.09 -31.56 20.47
N GLY A 417 10.69 -30.42 20.14
CA GLY A 417 11.45 -30.23 18.89
C GLY A 417 12.61 -31.23 18.79
N CYS A 418 13.39 -31.37 19.86
CA CYS A 418 14.46 -32.35 19.98
C CYS A 418 13.94 -33.79 19.84
N GLU A 419 12.85 -34.15 20.52
CA GLU A 419 12.28 -35.51 20.42
C GLU A 419 11.76 -35.85 19.02
N ARG A 420 11.09 -34.90 18.36
CA ARG A 420 10.58 -35.08 16.99
C ARG A 420 11.73 -35.20 16.00
N ALA A 421 12.76 -34.37 16.12
CA ALA A 421 13.95 -34.42 15.28
C ALA A 421 14.79 -35.68 15.52
N ALA A 422 14.93 -36.14 16.76
CA ALA A 422 15.64 -37.39 17.09
C ALA A 422 14.95 -38.64 16.49
N LYS A 423 13.62 -38.62 16.35
CA LYS A 423 12.81 -39.69 15.74
C LYS A 423 12.73 -39.57 14.20
N ASN A 424 13.30 -38.53 13.59
CA ASN A 424 13.13 -38.23 12.17
C ASN A 424 14.15 -38.95 11.28
N GLN A 425 13.69 -39.99 10.58
CA GLN A 425 14.50 -40.79 9.65
C GLN A 425 14.93 -40.06 8.37
N ARG A 426 14.40 -38.86 8.09
CA ARG A 426 14.77 -38.05 6.90
C ARG A 426 16.01 -37.20 7.13
N LEU A 427 16.34 -36.91 8.40
CA LEU A 427 17.50 -36.09 8.74
C LEU A 427 18.81 -36.88 8.56
N PRO A 428 19.90 -36.24 8.10
CA PRO A 428 21.22 -36.85 8.12
C PRO A 428 21.63 -37.25 9.55
N LEU A 429 22.21 -38.45 9.72
CA LEU A 429 22.61 -38.99 11.02
C LEU A 429 23.46 -38.03 11.86
N ARG A 430 24.31 -37.21 11.22
CA ARG A 430 25.13 -36.20 11.88
C ARG A 430 24.30 -35.15 12.64
N ILE A 431 23.14 -34.76 12.08
CA ILE A 431 22.21 -33.81 12.70
C ILE A 431 21.46 -34.50 13.85
N VAL A 432 20.99 -35.73 13.64
CA VAL A 432 20.32 -36.54 14.68
C VAL A 432 21.20 -36.69 15.93
N VAL A 433 22.50 -36.97 15.76
CA VAL A 433 23.46 -37.06 16.86
C VAL A 433 23.64 -35.71 17.58
N GLN A 434 23.64 -34.58 16.85
CA GLN A 434 23.71 -33.25 17.45
C GLN A 434 22.45 -32.92 18.27
N VAL A 435 21.26 -33.26 17.75
CA VAL A 435 19.99 -33.12 18.46
C VAL A 435 19.98 -33.96 19.74
N LEU A 436 20.36 -35.23 19.68
CA LEU A 436 20.44 -36.12 20.85
C LEU A 436 21.40 -35.59 21.92
N PHE A 437 22.57 -35.07 21.51
CA PHE A 437 23.53 -34.46 22.43
C PHE A 437 22.96 -33.20 23.10
N VAL A 438 22.25 -32.34 22.37
CA VAL A 438 21.58 -31.17 22.95
C VAL A 438 20.44 -31.59 23.89
N SER A 439 19.65 -32.59 23.52
CA SER A 439 18.58 -33.14 24.37
C SER A 439 19.13 -33.65 25.71
N GLN A 440 20.25 -34.40 25.69
CA GLN A 440 20.95 -34.83 26.92
C GLN A 440 21.42 -33.65 27.76
N LEU A 441 21.96 -32.59 27.15
CA LEU A 441 22.34 -31.37 27.88
C LEU A 441 21.12 -30.66 28.49
N GLN A 442 20.00 -30.56 27.76
CA GLN A 442 18.77 -29.96 28.25
C GLN A 442 18.22 -30.73 29.46
N ILE A 443 18.15 -32.07 29.40
CA ILE A 443 17.71 -32.93 30.51
C ILE A 443 18.64 -32.80 31.72
N ARG A 444 19.96 -32.80 31.52
CA ARG A 444 20.92 -32.60 32.61
C ARG A 444 20.76 -31.22 33.26
N ASP A 445 20.52 -30.20 32.46
CA ASP A 445 20.36 -28.82 32.93
C ASP A 445 18.97 -28.53 33.54
N THR A 446 17.96 -29.39 33.34
CA THR A 446 16.69 -29.37 34.12
C THR A 446 16.84 -30.13 35.42
N VAL A 447 17.37 -31.36 35.39
CA VAL A 447 17.64 -32.16 36.60
C VAL A 447 18.56 -31.40 37.58
N ALA A 448 19.60 -30.73 37.08
CA ALA A 448 20.48 -29.90 37.93
C ALA A 448 19.82 -28.62 38.48
N LYS A 449 18.65 -28.21 37.99
CA LYS A 449 17.83 -27.14 38.59
C LYS A 449 16.83 -27.68 39.58
N GLU A 450 16.25 -28.85 39.31
CA GLU A 450 15.35 -29.54 40.23
C GLU A 450 16.10 -29.93 41.51
N ILE A 451 17.29 -30.51 41.41
CA ILE A 451 18.16 -30.82 42.56
C ILE A 451 18.46 -29.55 43.37
N LYS A 452 18.77 -28.42 42.71
CA LYS A 452 19.02 -27.15 43.41
C LYS A 452 17.78 -26.51 44.03
N GLY A 453 16.61 -26.69 43.41
CA GLY A 453 15.35 -26.28 44.01
C GLY A 453 15.01 -27.10 45.25
N ILE A 454 15.39 -28.37 45.27
CA ILE A 454 15.25 -29.24 46.44
C ILE A 454 16.24 -28.82 47.53
N GLU A 455 17.51 -28.57 47.20
CA GLU A 455 18.52 -28.03 48.15
C GLU A 455 18.06 -26.68 48.76
N GLU A 456 17.52 -25.76 47.96
CA GLU A 456 16.94 -24.48 48.43
C GLU A 456 15.64 -24.64 49.27
N THR A 457 15.00 -25.83 49.24
CA THR A 457 13.81 -26.15 50.07
C THR A 457 14.23 -26.87 51.37
N GLU A 458 15.19 -27.78 51.31
CA GLU A 458 15.76 -28.46 52.49
C GLU A 458 16.46 -27.47 53.44
N GLU A 459 17.12 -26.42 52.91
CA GLU A 459 17.66 -25.31 53.73
C GLU A 459 16.57 -24.45 54.41
N GLN A 460 15.28 -24.55 54.04
CA GLN A 460 14.17 -23.86 54.71
C GLN A 460 13.41 -24.75 55.70
N GLU A 461 13.53 -26.08 55.62
CA GLU A 461 12.88 -27.00 56.57
C GLU A 461 13.68 -27.19 57.88
N GLU A 462 14.97 -26.81 57.93
CA GLU A 462 15.75 -26.79 59.18
C GLU A 462 15.51 -25.55 60.06
N GLU A 463 14.82 -24.49 59.59
CA GLU A 463 14.56 -23.25 60.35
C GLU A 463 13.07 -22.91 60.53
N ILE A 464 12.21 -23.90 60.83
CA ILE A 464 10.84 -23.66 61.30
C ILE A 464 10.58 -24.27 62.67
N GLY A 465 10.69 -23.43 63.71
CA GLY A 465 10.18 -23.71 65.04
C GLY A 465 9.26 -22.59 65.54
N VAL A 466 7.93 -22.80 65.45
CA VAL A 466 6.85 -22.00 66.08
C VAL A 466 6.67 -20.58 65.48
N SER A 467 5.52 -20.05 65.03
CA SER A 467 4.12 -20.50 64.79
C SER A 467 3.56 -19.66 63.59
N SER A 468 2.28 -19.55 63.18
CA SER A 468 0.96 -19.86 63.78
C SER A 468 -0.15 -20.00 62.69
N ASP A 469 -1.32 -20.54 63.06
CA ASP A 469 -2.38 -20.99 62.14
C ASP A 469 -3.28 -19.91 61.49
N GLU A 470 -2.74 -18.84 60.90
CA GLU A 470 -3.55 -17.83 60.14
C GLU A 470 -3.30 -17.82 58.61
N ASP A 471 -2.22 -18.41 58.10
CA ASP A 471 -1.82 -18.30 56.68
C ASP A 471 -2.54 -19.25 55.68
N GLU A 472 -3.33 -20.21 56.15
CA GLU A 472 -3.90 -21.27 55.28
C GLU A 472 -4.98 -20.78 54.31
N MET A 473 -5.75 -19.73 54.65
CA MET A 473 -6.77 -19.19 53.72
C MET A 473 -6.19 -18.30 52.61
N GLU A 474 -5.04 -17.64 52.83
CA GLU A 474 -4.45 -16.77 51.81
C GLU A 474 -3.63 -17.57 50.77
N LYS A 475 -3.03 -18.70 51.18
CA LYS A 475 -2.37 -19.66 50.28
C LYS A 475 -3.31 -20.28 49.25
N MET A 476 -4.60 -20.47 49.57
CA MET A 476 -5.56 -21.07 48.64
C MET A 476 -6.04 -20.07 47.56
N SER A 477 -6.20 -18.79 47.93
CA SER A 477 -6.52 -17.71 46.99
C SER A 477 -5.41 -17.51 45.95
N ASN A 478 -4.16 -17.46 46.41
CA ASN A 478 -2.99 -17.31 45.54
C ASN A 478 -2.74 -18.51 44.61
N LYS A 479 -3.14 -19.73 44.98
CA LYS A 479 -3.07 -20.92 44.10
C LYS A 479 -4.13 -20.91 42.98
N LEU A 480 -5.30 -20.33 43.22
CA LEU A 480 -6.35 -20.20 42.19
C LEU A 480 -6.01 -19.10 41.16
N LEU A 481 -5.42 -17.99 41.61
CA LEU A 481 -4.90 -16.95 40.70
C LEU A 481 -3.60 -17.35 39.98
N GLY A 482 -2.82 -18.30 40.53
CA GLY A 482 -1.58 -18.78 39.91
C GLY A 482 -1.78 -19.67 38.67
N LEU A 483 -2.91 -20.37 38.56
CA LEU A 483 -3.16 -21.35 37.49
C LEU A 483 -3.75 -20.74 36.19
N GLU A 484 -4.24 -19.50 36.23
CA GLU A 484 -4.74 -18.81 35.02
C GLU A 484 -3.68 -17.91 34.33
N ILE A 485 -2.49 -17.77 34.91
CA ILE A 485 -1.41 -16.89 34.41
C ILE A 485 -0.29 -17.67 33.68
N GLU A 486 -0.37 -19.01 33.56
CA GLU A 486 0.69 -19.78 32.89
C GLU A 486 0.70 -19.71 31.35
N ASN A 487 -0.32 -19.15 30.69
CA ASN A 487 -0.41 -19.24 29.22
C ASN A 487 0.03 -18.00 28.42
N HIS A 488 0.06 -16.79 28.99
CA HIS A 488 0.62 -15.61 28.31
C HIS A 488 1.24 -14.58 29.27
N GLU A 489 2.29 -13.91 28.78
CA GLU A 489 2.99 -12.76 29.41
C GLU A 489 3.87 -13.02 30.65
N CYS A 490 5.06 -13.61 30.44
CA CYS A 490 6.15 -13.52 31.41
C CYS A 490 7.53 -13.29 30.76
N VAL A 491 7.66 -12.19 29.99
CA VAL A 491 8.94 -11.75 29.37
C VAL A 491 9.17 -10.25 29.55
N VAL A 492 9.16 -9.75 30.80
CA VAL A 492 9.53 -8.34 31.09
C VAL A 492 10.57 -8.22 32.22
N HIS A 493 10.45 -8.95 33.34
CA HIS A 493 11.17 -8.58 34.58
C HIS A 493 12.56 -9.20 34.84
N ARG A 494 13.13 -10.04 33.96
CA ARG A 494 14.46 -10.69 34.20
C ARG A 494 15.66 -10.06 33.47
N TRP A 495 15.65 -8.75 33.20
CA TRP A 495 16.74 -8.05 32.47
C TRP A 495 17.40 -6.90 33.27
N LYS A 496 17.64 -7.05 34.58
CA LYS A 496 18.49 -6.14 35.37
C LYS A 496 19.51 -6.85 36.28
N LYS A 497 20.50 -7.52 35.65
CA LYS A 497 21.93 -7.62 36.07
C LYS A 497 22.67 -8.70 35.27
N THR A 498 23.51 -8.30 34.30
CA THR A 498 24.92 -8.76 34.14
C THR A 498 25.54 -8.24 32.84
N LYS A 499 26.81 -7.81 32.93
CA LYS A 499 27.82 -7.54 31.88
C LYS A 499 27.36 -7.22 30.44
N LYS A 500 27.70 -6.02 29.95
CA LYS A 500 27.62 -5.55 28.54
C LYS A 500 27.87 -6.67 27.52
N LYS A 501 26.80 -7.24 26.96
CA LYS A 501 26.82 -7.98 25.69
C LYS A 501 26.46 -7.03 24.54
N SER A 502 26.84 -7.39 23.32
CA SER A 502 26.35 -6.72 22.11
C SER A 502 24.82 -6.64 22.14
N SER A 503 24.24 -5.50 21.76
CA SER A 503 22.77 -5.42 21.66
C SER A 503 22.31 -6.37 20.56
N VAL A 504 21.26 -7.16 20.80
CA VAL A 504 20.72 -8.15 19.84
C VAL A 504 20.48 -7.50 18.47
N TRP A 505 19.98 -6.25 18.47
CA TRP A 505 19.78 -5.42 17.29
C TRP A 505 21.02 -5.13 16.46
N ARG A 506 22.22 -5.03 17.07
CA ARG A 506 23.47 -4.89 16.32
C ARG A 506 23.82 -6.16 15.56
N GLU A 507 23.51 -7.34 16.10
CA GLU A 507 23.82 -8.61 15.46
C GLU A 507 22.93 -8.85 14.23
N VAL A 508 21.64 -8.54 14.34
CA VAL A 508 20.68 -8.58 13.22
C VAL A 508 21.07 -7.57 12.15
N LYS A 509 21.28 -6.28 12.50
CA LYS A 509 21.69 -5.24 11.54
C LYS A 509 23.05 -5.53 10.89
N ARG A 510 23.96 -6.25 11.57
CA ARG A 510 25.24 -6.72 11.01
C ARG A 510 25.03 -7.81 9.95
N LYS A 511 24.17 -8.79 10.19
CA LYS A 511 23.86 -9.85 9.21
C LYS A 511 23.21 -9.31 7.92
N PHE A 512 22.31 -8.34 8.02
CA PHE A 512 21.66 -7.73 6.86
C PHE A 512 22.47 -6.59 6.20
N GLY A 513 23.66 -6.24 6.71
CA GLY A 513 24.48 -5.15 6.15
C GLY A 513 23.84 -3.77 6.27
N CYS A 514 23.14 -3.48 7.37
CA CYS A 514 22.47 -2.20 7.64
C CYS A 514 23.35 -1.18 8.39
N LEU A 515 24.64 -1.50 8.60
CA LEU A 515 25.57 -0.64 9.33
C LEU A 515 26.45 0.12 8.33
N THR A 516 26.07 1.36 8.01
CA THR A 516 26.95 2.29 7.30
C THR A 516 28.09 2.72 8.22
N SER A 517 29.33 2.57 7.75
CA SER A 517 30.52 2.99 8.49
C SER A 517 30.69 4.51 8.42
N SER A 518 29.98 5.25 9.28
CA SER A 518 30.05 6.71 9.35
C SER A 518 31.05 7.19 10.42
N SER A 519 32.29 7.43 10.00
CA SER A 519 33.19 8.40 10.63
C SER A 519 33.51 9.52 9.65
N SER A 520 33.64 10.74 10.16
CA SER A 520 33.87 12.02 9.44
C SER A 520 32.77 12.46 8.44
N SER A 521 31.92 13.39 8.88
CA SER A 521 32.07 14.83 8.52
C SER A 521 30.89 15.67 9.02
N SER A 522 31.04 16.33 10.18
CA SER A 522 30.21 17.49 10.53
C SER A 522 30.97 18.76 10.11
N ALA A 523 30.40 19.55 9.21
CA ALA A 523 30.89 20.89 8.90
C ALA A 523 29.99 21.93 9.56
N ASP A 524 30.62 22.93 10.18
CA ASP A 524 30.00 23.88 11.10
C ASP A 524 29.03 24.89 10.47
N ALA A 525 28.16 25.44 11.32
CA ALA A 525 27.81 26.86 11.24
C ALA A 525 27.58 27.44 12.66
N CYS A 526 28.44 28.40 13.05
CA CYS A 526 28.21 29.44 14.07
C CYS A 526 28.04 28.99 15.56
N THR A 527 28.59 29.65 16.59
CA THR A 527 29.40 30.88 16.67
C THR A 527 30.16 31.00 18.00
N CYS A 528 31.29 31.71 17.98
CA CYS A 528 31.89 32.55 19.04
C CYS A 528 32.35 31.98 20.41
N ASP A 529 33.68 32.00 20.56
CA ASP A 529 34.44 32.74 21.59
C ASP A 529 34.85 32.18 22.98
N VAL A 530 36.17 31.92 23.06
CA VAL A 530 37.12 32.53 24.03
C VAL A 530 37.01 32.16 25.52
N LYS A 531 37.85 31.19 25.94
CA LYS A 531 39.08 31.52 26.73
C LYS A 531 40.09 30.37 26.88
N ARG A 532 41.37 30.74 26.72
CA ARG A 532 42.57 29.89 26.88
C ARG A 532 42.79 29.44 28.34
N LYS A 533 43.43 28.28 28.53
CA LYS A 533 44.71 28.20 29.28
C LYS A 533 45.54 26.95 28.92
N LYS A 534 46.75 27.19 28.39
CA LYS A 534 47.76 26.16 28.10
C LYS A 534 48.48 25.73 29.39
N LYS A 535 48.93 24.48 29.47
CA LYS A 535 50.21 24.13 30.11
C LYS A 535 51.05 23.29 29.13
N LYS A 536 52.21 23.82 28.76
CA LYS A 536 53.27 23.10 28.03
C LYS A 536 53.95 22.11 28.98
N LYS A 537 54.48 20.99 28.43
CA LYS A 537 55.88 20.59 28.61
C LYS A 537 56.34 19.87 27.33
N PHE A 538 57.48 20.27 26.80
CA PHE A 538 58.15 19.72 25.61
C PHE A 538 59.52 19.16 26.03
N HIS A 539 60.10 18.35 25.15
CA HIS A 539 61.45 17.73 25.14
C HIS A 539 61.48 16.30 25.75
N HIS A 540 61.64 15.18 25.01
CA HIS A 540 62.55 14.86 23.86
C HIS A 540 64.04 15.04 24.25
N PRO A 541 65.05 14.39 23.61
CA PRO A 541 65.02 13.51 22.40
C PRO A 541 66.06 12.35 22.39
N TYR A 542 66.22 11.70 21.22
CA TYR A 542 67.36 10.90 20.72
C TYR A 542 67.66 9.50 21.33
N LYS A 543 68.19 8.54 20.56
CA LYS A 543 68.62 8.56 19.14
C LYS A 543 67.68 7.80 18.22
#